data_AF-A0A350SZM4-F1
#
_entry.id   AF-A0A350SZM4-F1
#
_cell.length_a   1.000
_cell.length_b   1.000
_cell.length_c   1.000
_cell.angle_alpha   90.00
_cell.angle_beta   90.00
_cell.angle_gamma   90.00
#
_symmetry.space_group_name_H-M   'P 1'
#
loop_
_entity.id
_entity.type
_entity.pdbx_description
1 polymer ?
#
loop_
_entity_poly.entity_id
_entity_poly.type
_entity_poly.pdbx_seq_one_letter_code
_entity_poly.pdbx_strand_id
1 'polypeptide(L)'
;MAILDRMSRLIRANINDLLDRSEDPEKMLNELLREMDSSIVEARSQVANTIAQEKELEADLQQSQHDAREWERRAELAVGAAKDDLAREALRRKRDAESIATVYAQQLTSQQEMVEKLKSQLTMLQAKRDEAV
;
A
#
# COMPACT_ATOMS: atom_id res chain seq x y z
N MET A 1 10.01 6.10 2.22
CA MET A 1 11.08 5.42 1.47
C MET A 1 12.23 4.95 2.35
N ALA A 2 12.61 5.67 3.42
CA ALA A 2 13.77 5.32 4.25
C ALA A 2 13.82 3.86 4.77
N ILE A 3 12.68 3.27 5.16
CA ILE A 3 12.64 1.87 5.62
C ILE A 3 12.92 0.88 4.48
N LEU A 4 12.30 1.04 3.31
CA LEU A 4 12.53 0.19 2.13
C LEU A 4 13.98 0.23 1.70
N ASP A 5 14.59 1.43 1.69
CA ASP A 5 16.00 1.59 1.33
C ASP A 5 16.91 0.90 2.34
N ARG A 6 16.60 1.02 3.64
CA ARG A 6 17.35 0.34 4.70
C ARG A 6 17.23 -1.18 4.59
N MET A 7 16.02 -1.72 4.44
CA MET A 7 15.80 -3.15 4.22
C MET A 7 16.56 -3.64 2.98
N SER A 8 16.49 -2.89 1.88
CA SER A 8 17.19 -3.21 0.64
C SER A 8 18.71 -3.24 0.81
N ARG A 9 19.27 -2.35 1.65
CA ARG A 9 20.70 -2.38 2.00
C ARG A 9 21.06 -3.63 2.83
N LEU A 10 20.25 -3.95 3.83
CA LEU A 10 20.48 -5.12 4.70
C LEU A 10 20.34 -6.45 3.95
N ILE A 11 19.38 -6.57 3.03
CA ILE A 11 19.20 -7.74 2.17
C ILE A 11 20.42 -7.96 1.25
N ARG A 12 20.97 -6.87 0.71
CA ARG A 12 22.14 -6.91 -0.19
C ARG A 12 23.48 -7.04 0.55
N ALA A 13 23.49 -6.91 1.87
CA ALA A 13 24.72 -7.01 2.65
C ALA A 13 25.27 -8.43 2.55
N ASN A 14 26.52 -8.56 2.11
CA ASN A 14 27.22 -9.83 2.15
C ASN A 14 27.84 -10.02 3.54
N ILE A 15 27.22 -10.89 4.33
CA ILE A 15 27.64 -11.14 5.72
C ILE A 15 29.05 -11.75 5.75
N ASN A 16 29.38 -12.64 4.81
CA ASN A 16 30.70 -13.28 4.75
C ASN A 16 31.81 -12.24 4.52
N ASP A 17 31.63 -11.36 3.53
CA ASP A 17 32.60 -10.29 3.23
C ASP A 17 32.75 -9.29 4.40
N LEU A 18 31.68 -9.06 5.16
CA LEU A 18 31.70 -8.20 6.34
C LEU A 18 32.49 -8.85 7.48
N LEU A 19 32.29 -10.13 7.73
CA LEU A 19 32.99 -10.87 8.79
C LEU A 19 34.48 -11.03 8.48
N ASP A 20 34.84 -11.32 7.22
CA ASP A 20 36.23 -11.50 6.78
C ASP A 20 37.08 -10.23 6.96
N ARG A 21 36.44 -9.06 7.04
CA ARG A 21 37.11 -7.76 7.15
C ARG A 21 37.03 -7.14 8.55
N SER A 22 36.34 -7.79 9.49
CA SER A 22 36.15 -7.27 10.84
C SER A 22 37.27 -7.72 11.79
N GLU A 23 37.74 -6.80 12.64
CA GLU A 23 38.64 -7.15 13.75
C GLU A 23 37.93 -7.97 14.84
N ASP A 24 36.61 -7.80 14.98
CA ASP A 24 35.75 -8.57 15.88
C ASP A 24 34.48 -9.02 15.11
N PRO A 25 34.54 -10.16 14.40
CA PRO A 25 33.45 -10.65 13.56
C PRO A 25 32.19 -10.98 14.38
N GLU A 26 32.36 -11.54 15.58
CA GLU A 26 31.23 -11.92 16.45
C GLU A 26 30.43 -10.69 16.87
N LYS A 27 31.11 -9.62 17.29
CA LYS A 27 30.44 -8.37 17.68
C LYS A 27 29.72 -7.74 16.49
N MET A 28 30.37 -7.69 15.32
CA MET A 28 29.78 -7.12 14.11
C MET A 28 28.53 -7.90 13.65
N LEU A 29 28.57 -9.24 13.70
CA LEU A 29 27.41 -10.08 13.40
C LEU A 29 26.24 -9.78 14.33
N ASN A 30 26.52 -9.70 15.65
CA ASN A 30 25.51 -9.40 16.65
C ASN A 30 24.88 -8.01 16.46
N GLU A 31 25.66 -7.01 16.07
CA GLU A 31 25.15 -5.67 15.74
C GLU A 31 24.25 -5.69 14.49
N LEU A 32 24.67 -6.40 13.44
CA LEU A 32 23.89 -6.55 12.22
C LEU A 32 22.55 -7.27 12.48
N LEU A 33 22.57 -8.37 13.23
CA LEU A 33 21.36 -9.10 13.61
C LEU A 33 20.37 -8.21 14.38
N ARG A 34 20.87 -7.37 15.30
CA ARG A 34 20.03 -6.39 16.01
C ARG A 34 19.44 -5.34 15.07
N GLU A 35 20.22 -4.84 14.11
CA GLU A 35 19.70 -3.90 13.10
C GLU A 35 18.63 -4.53 12.21
N MET A 36 18.82 -5.79 11.82
CA MET A 36 17.83 -6.58 11.08
C MET A 36 16.56 -6.78 11.89
N ASP A 37 16.65 -7.20 13.14
CA ASP A 37 15.50 -7.40 14.03
C ASP A 37 14.70 -6.11 14.22
N SER A 38 15.38 -4.97 14.48
CA SER A 38 14.73 -3.66 14.59
C SER A 38 14.03 -3.26 13.27
N SER A 39 14.71 -3.47 12.14
CA SER A 39 14.17 -3.14 10.82
C SER A 39 12.98 -4.03 10.45
N ILE A 40 12.96 -5.30 10.88
CA ILE A 40 11.82 -6.21 10.70
C ILE A 40 10.60 -5.72 11.48
N VAL A 41 10.78 -5.28 12.73
CA VAL A 41 9.68 -4.75 13.56
C VAL A 41 9.09 -3.49 12.94
N GLU A 42 9.94 -2.53 12.54
CA GLU A 42 9.50 -1.30 11.88
C GLU A 42 8.80 -1.60 10.54
N ALA A 43 9.36 -2.51 9.73
CA ALA A 43 8.77 -2.90 8.46
C ALA A 43 7.41 -3.57 8.63
N ARG A 44 7.20 -4.41 9.65
CA ARG A 44 5.89 -4.98 9.97
C ARG A 44 4.86 -3.91 10.28
N SER A 45 5.23 -2.92 11.10
CA SER A 45 4.35 -1.78 11.41
C SER A 45 4.01 -0.98 10.15
N GLN A 46 5.01 -0.70 9.32
CA GLN A 46 4.80 0.02 8.07
C GLN A 46 3.89 -0.75 7.09
N VAL A 47 4.09 -2.06 6.93
CA VAL A 47 3.22 -2.92 6.13
C VAL A 47 1.78 -2.85 6.63
N ALA A 48 1.57 -2.98 7.95
CA ALA A 48 0.23 -2.91 8.54
C ALA A 48 -0.45 -1.57 8.27
N ASN A 49 0.27 -0.45 8.45
CA ASN A 49 -0.25 0.89 8.17
C ASN A 49 -0.60 1.08 6.68
N THR A 50 0.25 0.58 5.78
CA THR A 50 0.02 0.69 4.34
C THR A 50 -1.17 -0.18 3.89
N ILE A 51 -1.39 -1.34 4.51
CA ILE A 51 -2.59 -2.17 4.31
C ILE A 51 -3.84 -1.47 4.85
N ALA A 52 -3.77 -0.80 5.99
CA ALA A 52 -4.90 -0.04 6.53
C ALA A 52 -5.33 1.07 5.54
N GLN A 53 -4.37 1.83 5.01
CA GLN A 53 -4.62 2.85 3.98
C GLN A 53 -5.19 2.26 2.68
N GLU A 54 -4.73 1.07 2.27
CA GLU A 54 -5.31 0.33 1.13
C GLU A 54 -6.80 0.04 1.37
N LYS A 55 -7.16 -0.42 2.57
CA LYS A 55 -8.56 -0.71 2.94
C LYS A 55 -9.43 0.54 3.02
N GLU A 56 -8.89 1.66 3.47
CA GLU A 56 -9.57 2.95 3.44
C GLU A 56 -9.86 3.39 1.98
N LEU A 57 -8.86 3.31 1.09
CA LEU A 57 -9.04 3.61 -0.34
C LEU A 57 -10.06 2.67 -1.03
N GLU A 58 -10.06 1.39 -0.69
CA GLU A 58 -11.08 0.44 -1.17
C GLU A 58 -12.49 0.87 -0.74
N ALA A 59 -12.66 1.29 0.51
CA ALA A 59 -13.95 1.74 1.04
C ALA A 59 -14.41 3.04 0.35
N ASP A 60 -13.51 4.00 0.16
CA ASP A 60 -13.79 5.27 -0.53
C ASP A 60 -14.17 5.05 -2.01
N LEU A 61 -13.49 4.12 -2.67
CA LEU A 61 -13.83 3.69 -4.02
C LEU A 61 -15.24 3.08 -4.08
N GLN A 62 -15.54 2.14 -3.17
CA GLN A 62 -16.85 1.49 -3.12
C GLN A 62 -17.97 2.50 -2.86
N GLN A 63 -17.75 3.47 -1.96
CA GLN A 63 -18.70 4.53 -1.67
C GLN A 63 -18.94 5.41 -2.90
N SER A 64 -17.89 5.84 -3.58
CA SER A 64 -18.00 6.68 -4.79
C SER A 64 -18.76 5.96 -5.91
N GLN A 65 -18.50 4.66 -6.09
CA GLN A 65 -19.26 3.84 -7.04
C GLN A 65 -20.72 3.66 -6.63
N HIS A 66 -21.00 3.53 -5.33
CA HIS A 66 -22.36 3.48 -4.82
C HIS A 66 -23.11 4.78 -5.10
N ASP A 67 -22.48 5.92 -4.86
CA ASP A 67 -23.07 7.24 -5.13
C ASP A 67 -23.34 7.45 -6.61
N ALA A 68 -22.45 7.00 -7.49
CA ALA A 68 -22.70 7.02 -8.94
C ALA A 68 -23.96 6.22 -9.32
N ARG A 69 -24.14 5.01 -8.76
CA ARG A 69 -25.35 4.19 -8.98
C ARG A 69 -26.62 4.83 -8.41
N GLU A 70 -26.53 5.49 -7.25
CA GLU A 70 -27.64 6.25 -6.68
C GLU A 70 -28.07 7.40 -7.60
N TRP A 71 -27.11 8.16 -8.12
CA TRP A 71 -27.39 9.26 -9.04
C TRP A 71 -27.95 8.76 -10.39
N GLU A 72 -27.48 7.62 -10.88
CA GLU A 72 -28.05 6.95 -12.04
C GLU A 72 -29.54 6.60 -11.83
N ARG A 73 -29.86 5.92 -10.73
CA ARG A 73 -31.26 5.58 -10.39
C ARG A 73 -32.14 6.82 -10.29
N ARG A 74 -31.63 7.91 -9.71
CA ARG A 74 -32.35 9.20 -9.63
C ARG A 74 -32.57 9.82 -11.00
N ALA A 75 -31.60 9.72 -11.90
CA ALA A 75 -31.76 10.18 -13.28
C ALA A 75 -32.85 9.39 -14.01
N GLU A 76 -32.84 8.06 -13.90
CA GLU A 76 -33.87 7.19 -14.50
C GLU A 76 -35.28 7.53 -14.02
N LEU A 77 -35.46 7.73 -12.70
CA LEU A 77 -36.73 8.14 -12.12
C LEU A 77 -37.18 9.52 -12.63
N ALA A 78 -36.26 10.48 -12.76
CA ALA A 78 -36.55 11.81 -13.27
C ALA A 78 -36.98 11.77 -14.75
N VAL A 79 -36.33 10.95 -15.58
CA VAL A 79 -36.73 10.70 -16.98
C VAL A 79 -38.11 10.09 -17.03
N GLY A 80 -38.39 9.06 -16.22
CA GLY A 80 -39.72 8.43 -16.14
C GLY A 80 -40.83 9.41 -15.72
N ALA A 81 -40.48 10.45 -14.96
CA ALA A 81 -41.39 11.52 -14.56
C ALA A 81 -41.43 12.72 -15.52
N ALA A 82 -40.77 12.65 -16.69
CA ALA A 82 -40.61 13.74 -17.66
C ALA A 82 -40.00 15.03 -17.05
N LYS A 83 -39.11 14.89 -16.07
CA LYS A 83 -38.39 15.98 -15.40
C LYS A 83 -36.95 16.06 -15.91
N ASP A 84 -36.79 16.47 -17.16
CA ASP A 84 -35.51 16.47 -17.86
C ASP A 84 -34.40 17.26 -17.15
N ASP A 85 -34.73 18.39 -16.53
CA ASP A 85 -33.75 19.21 -15.81
C ASP A 85 -33.17 18.48 -14.59
N LEU A 86 -34.02 17.75 -13.85
CA LEU A 86 -33.58 16.92 -12.72
C LEU A 86 -32.76 15.72 -13.21
N ALA A 87 -33.13 15.13 -14.34
CA ALA A 87 -32.37 14.04 -14.94
C ALA A 87 -30.95 14.49 -15.33
N ARG A 88 -30.83 15.67 -15.98
CA ARG A 88 -29.52 16.21 -16.35
C ARG A 88 -28.64 16.51 -15.14
N GLU A 89 -29.19 17.09 -14.08
CA GLU A 89 -28.44 17.36 -12.85
C GLU A 89 -28.00 16.06 -12.16
N ALA A 90 -28.87 15.05 -12.10
CA ALA A 90 -28.51 13.74 -11.56
C ALA A 90 -27.39 13.07 -12.38
N LEU A 91 -27.45 13.12 -13.71
CA LEU A 91 -26.39 12.60 -14.58
C LEU A 91 -25.06 13.35 -14.41
N ARG A 92 -25.09 14.65 -14.15
CA ARG A 92 -23.89 15.43 -13.85
C ARG A 92 -23.24 14.93 -12.56
N ARG A 93 -24.01 14.76 -11.49
CA ARG A 93 -23.50 14.24 -10.20
C ARG A 93 -23.01 12.80 -10.29
N LYS A 94 -23.68 11.97 -11.10
CA LYS A 94 -23.18 10.62 -11.44
C LYS A 94 -21.77 10.71 -12.01
N ARG A 95 -21.57 11.55 -13.03
CA ARG A 95 -20.26 11.75 -13.66
C ARG A 95 -19.19 12.23 -12.69
N ASP A 96 -19.54 13.16 -11.80
CA ASP A 96 -18.61 13.64 -10.78
C ASP A 96 -18.18 12.48 -9.85
N ALA A 97 -19.13 11.67 -9.38
CA ALA A 97 -18.86 10.49 -8.54
C ALA A 97 -18.03 9.41 -9.29
N GLU A 98 -18.29 9.17 -10.57
CA GLU A 98 -17.50 8.27 -11.42
C GLU A 98 -16.06 8.76 -11.61
N SER A 99 -15.86 10.07 -11.76
CA SER A 99 -14.53 10.67 -11.84
C SER A 99 -13.75 10.46 -10.55
N ILE A 100 -14.39 10.67 -9.39
CA ILE A 100 -13.78 10.43 -8.08
C ILE A 100 -13.43 8.95 -7.92
N ALA A 101 -14.34 8.05 -8.26
CA ALA A 101 -14.10 6.61 -8.23
C ALA A 101 -12.90 6.21 -9.11
N THR A 102 -12.75 6.83 -10.29
CA THR A 102 -11.61 6.57 -11.17
C THR A 102 -10.29 6.98 -10.52
N VAL A 103 -10.25 8.12 -9.82
CA VAL A 103 -9.06 8.58 -9.08
C VAL A 103 -8.72 7.62 -7.94
N TYR A 104 -9.69 7.21 -7.12
CA TYR A 104 -9.45 6.25 -6.05
C TYR A 104 -9.00 4.89 -6.57
N ALA A 105 -9.54 4.42 -7.70
CA ALA A 105 -9.09 3.18 -8.32
C ALA A 105 -7.61 3.25 -8.74
N GLN A 106 -7.16 4.37 -9.31
CA GLN A 106 -5.74 4.55 -9.65
C GLN A 106 -4.85 4.58 -8.41
N GLN A 107 -5.26 5.30 -7.37
CA GLN A 107 -4.53 5.35 -6.10
C GLN A 107 -4.44 3.99 -5.43
N LEU A 108 -5.55 3.22 -5.43
CA LEU A 108 -5.61 1.88 -4.88
C LEU A 108 -4.63 0.95 -5.58
N THR A 109 -4.55 0.98 -6.91
CA THR A 109 -3.58 0.16 -7.67
C THR A 109 -2.14 0.47 -7.24
N SER A 110 -1.76 1.74 -7.15
CA SER A 110 -0.42 2.12 -6.69
C SER A 110 -0.15 1.71 -5.23
N GLN A 111 -1.16 1.80 -4.37
CA GLN A 111 -1.06 1.37 -2.98
C GLN A 111 -0.86 -0.14 -2.87
N GLN A 112 -1.60 -0.93 -3.65
CA GLN A 112 -1.46 -2.40 -3.72
C GLN A 112 -0.04 -2.82 -4.13
N GLU A 113 0.52 -2.18 -5.16
CA GLU A 113 1.92 -2.42 -5.57
C GLU A 113 2.90 -2.12 -4.43
N MET A 114 2.67 -1.05 -3.67
CA MET A 114 3.51 -0.68 -2.54
C MET A 114 3.41 -1.69 -1.39
N VAL A 115 2.20 -2.17 -1.07
CA VAL A 115 1.97 -3.22 -0.07
C VAL A 115 2.72 -4.49 -0.43
N GLU A 116 2.59 -4.96 -1.67
CA GLU A 116 3.25 -6.17 -2.12
C GLU A 116 4.78 -6.03 -2.12
N LYS A 117 5.30 -4.87 -2.53
CA LYS A 117 6.74 -4.59 -2.44
C LYS A 117 7.25 -4.62 -1.00
N LEU A 118 6.54 -3.99 -0.06
CA LEU A 118 6.91 -3.98 1.36
C LEU A 118 6.86 -5.40 1.96
N LYS A 119 5.82 -6.18 1.66
CA LYS A 119 5.71 -7.59 2.10
C LYS A 119 6.87 -8.43 1.57
N SER A 120 7.17 -8.32 0.27
CA SER A 120 8.26 -9.05 -0.37
C SER A 120 9.61 -8.73 0.29
N GLN A 121 9.91 -7.44 0.49
CA GLN A 121 11.15 -7.04 1.17
C GLN A 121 11.21 -7.51 2.61
N LEU A 122 10.08 -7.50 3.34
CA LEU A 122 10.02 -7.99 4.70
C LEU A 122 10.36 -9.48 4.78
N THR A 123 9.78 -10.28 3.89
CA THR A 123 10.08 -11.71 3.80
C THR A 123 11.54 -11.96 3.46
N MET A 124 12.11 -11.22 2.50
CA MET A 124 13.54 -11.34 2.16
C MET A 124 14.46 -10.97 3.34
N LEU A 125 14.13 -9.92 4.08
CA LEU A 125 14.92 -9.52 5.24
C LEU A 125 14.84 -10.56 6.36
N GLN A 126 13.66 -11.13 6.59
CA GLN A 126 13.48 -12.23 7.56
C GLN A 126 14.31 -13.46 7.17
N ALA A 127 14.24 -13.88 5.91
CA ALA A 127 15.05 -14.99 5.41
C ALA A 127 16.56 -14.72 5.57
N LYS A 128 17.01 -13.50 5.24
CA LYS A 128 18.42 -13.11 5.38
C LYS A 128 18.89 -13.13 6.84
N ARG A 129 18.03 -12.70 7.75
CA ARG A 129 18.29 -12.74 9.19
C ARG A 129 18.36 -14.18 9.69
N ASP A 130 17.46 -15.04 9.25
CA ASP A 130 17.44 -16.45 9.66
C ASP A 130 18.62 -17.25 9.08
N GLU A 131 19.14 -16.90 7.90
CA GLU A 131 20.39 -17.44 7.36
C GLU A 131 21.63 -17.05 8.18
N ALA A 132 21.55 -15.95 8.94
CA ALA A 132 22.66 -15.37 9.68
C ALA A 132 22.75 -15.85 11.14
N VAL A 133 21.79 -16.67 11.58
CA VAL A 133 21.69 -17.28 12.92
C VAL A 133 22.04 -18.76 12.83
#